data_AF-A0A2V6SXK6-F1
#
_entry.id   AF-A0A2V6SXK6-F1
#
_cell.length_a   1.000
_cell.length_b   1.000
_cell.length_c   1.000
_cell.angle_alpha   90.00
_cell.angle_beta   90.00
_cell.angle_gamma   90.00
#
_symmetry.space_group_name_H-M   'P 1'
#
loop_
_entity.id
_entity.type
_entity.pdbx_description
1 polymer ?
#
loop_
_entity_poly.entity_id
_entity_poly.type
_entity_poly.pdbx_seq_one_letter_code
_entity_poly.pdbx_strand_id
1 'polypeptide(L)' 'MALGESGIKQAVRWLEEQLHERPDADRVRLVDEAGRRFDLSPMDTDFLFRHLAERPPGPAKA' A
#
# COMPACT_ATOMS: atom_id res chain seq x y z
N MET A 1 13.33 16.39 -16.19
CA MET A 1 12.13 16.07 -15.37
C MET A 1 12.64 15.29 -14.17
N ALA A 2 12.49 15.81 -12.96
CA ALA A 2 13.07 15.19 -11.77
C ALA A 2 12.48 13.78 -11.60
N LEU A 3 13.34 12.75 -11.66
CA LEU A 3 13.04 11.42 -11.14
C LEU A 3 13.08 11.48 -9.60
N GLY A 4 12.26 12.35 -9.01
CA GLY A 4 11.97 12.32 -7.58
C GLY A 4 10.92 11.24 -7.37
N GLU A 5 11.20 10.26 -6.53
CA GLU A 5 10.34 9.11 -6.31
C GLU A 5 8.90 9.54 -5.98
N SER A 6 7.96 9.26 -6.90
CA SER A 6 6.54 9.60 -6.76
C SER A 6 5.97 9.05 -5.45
N GLY A 7 5.10 9.81 -4.78
CA GLY A 7 4.49 9.42 -3.49
C GLY A 7 3.92 7.99 -3.50
N ILE A 8 3.41 7.55 -4.64
CA ILE A 8 2.94 6.17 -4.87
C ILE A 8 4.01 5.10 -4.62
N LYS A 9 5.27 5.33 -5.01
CA LYS A 9 6.37 4.37 -4.79
C LYS A 9 6.70 4.25 -3.30
N GLN A 10 6.70 5.37 -2.59
CA GLN A 10 6.93 5.39 -1.15
C GLN A 10 5.78 4.70 -0.40
N ALA A 11 4.54 4.90 -0.85
CA ALA A 11 3.37 4.23 -0.33
C ALA A 11 3.41 2.71 -0.55
N VAL A 12 3.78 2.24 -1.75
CA VAL A 12 3.95 0.80 -2.01
C VAL A 12 4.98 0.20 -1.06
N ARG A 13 6.17 0.81 -0.94
CA ARG A 13 7.21 0.31 -0.04
C ARG A 13 6.71 0.22 1.41
N TRP A 14 6.05 1.29 1.89
CA TRP A 14 5.53 1.32 3.25
C TRP A 14 4.46 0.23 3.47
N LEU A 15 3.55 0.04 2.51
CA LEU A 15 2.55 -1.03 2.57
C LEU A 15 3.20 -2.42 2.65
N GLU A 16 4.25 -2.67 1.88
CA GLU A 16 4.97 -3.93 1.92
C GLU A 16 5.64 -4.18 3.27
N GLU A 17 6.24 -3.14 3.87
CA GLU A 17 6.79 -3.22 5.23
C GLU A 17 5.68 -3.54 6.24
N GLN A 18 4.52 -2.87 6.15
CA GLN A 18 3.39 -3.14 7.04
C GLN A 18 2.83 -4.55 6.89
N LEU A 19 2.70 -5.05 5.66
CA LEU A 19 2.23 -6.41 5.39
C LEU A 19 3.26 -7.47 5.76
N HIS A 20 4.55 -7.13 5.72
CA HIS A 20 5.61 -8.03 6.19
C HIS A 20 5.57 -8.19 7.71
N GLU A 21 5.44 -7.09 8.45
CA GLU A 21 5.33 -7.14 9.90
C GLU A 21 3.97 -7.67 10.38
N ARG A 22 2.91 -7.36 9.64
CA ARG A 22 1.52 -7.66 9.98
C ARG A 22 0.78 -8.22 8.76
N PRO A 23 0.96 -9.51 8.42
CA PRO A 23 0.32 -10.12 7.26
C PRO A 23 -1.22 -10.16 7.36
N ASP A 24 -1.76 -10.13 8.58
CA ASP A 24 -3.20 -10.06 8.87
C ASP A 24 -3.74 -8.62 8.97
N ALA A 25 -2.91 -7.61 8.71
CA ALA A 25 -3.37 -6.23 8.75
C ALA A 25 -4.42 -5.98 7.66
N ASP A 26 -5.42 -5.17 8.02
CA ASP A 26 -6.48 -4.76 7.11
C ASP A 26 -5.88 -3.89 5.99
N ARG A 27 -5.84 -4.48 4.79
CA ARG A 27 -5.28 -3.83 3.58
C ARG A 27 -6.00 -2.53 3.23
N VAL A 28 -7.31 -2.44 3.50
CA VAL A 28 -8.11 -1.23 3.22
C VAL A 28 -7.63 -0.09 4.11
N ARG A 29 -7.43 -0.38 5.39
CA ARG A 29 -6.92 0.61 6.36
C ARG A 29 -5.50 1.03 6.05
N LEU A 30 -4.64 0.10 5.65
CA LEU A 30 -3.27 0.41 5.26
C LEU A 30 -3.23 1.34 4.03
N VAL A 31 -4.07 1.10 3.01
CA VAL A 31 -4.12 1.95 1.82
C VAL A 31 -4.64 3.36 2.14
N ASP A 32 -5.66 3.49 2.98
CA ASP A 32 -6.16 4.80 3.46
C ASP A 32 -5.06 5.57 4.23
N GLU A 33 -4.33 4.88 5.11
CA GLU A 33 -3.23 5.49 5.87
C GLU A 33 -2.07 5.91 4.96
N ALA A 34 -1.70 5.08 3.99
CA ALA A 34 -0.71 5.43 2.98
C ALA A 34 -1.16 6.64 2.14
N GLY A 35 -2.45 6.70 1.79
CA GLY A 35 -3.04 7.82 1.06
C GLY A 35 -2.84 9.16 1.76
N ARG A 36 -3.15 9.20 3.06
CA ARG A 36 -2.99 10.41 3.88
C ARG A 36 -1.52 10.74 4.16
N ARG A 37 -0.69 9.71 4.37
CA ARG A 37 0.73 9.87 4.71
C ARG A 37 1.57 10.41 3.57
N PHE A 38 1.28 9.98 2.35
CA PHE A 38 2.05 10.31 1.15
C PHE A 38 1.34 11.30 0.22
N ASP A 39 0.24 11.91 0.69
CA ASP A 39 -0.59 12.86 -0.07
C ASP A 39 -1.00 12.28 -1.43
N LEU A 40 -1.48 11.05 -1.43
CA LEU A 40 -1.86 10.35 -2.65
C LEU A 40 -3.20 10.86 -3.17
N SER A 41 -3.31 10.95 -4.49
CA SER A 41 -4.60 11.23 -5.12
C SER A 41 -5.56 10.03 -4.97
N PRO A 42 -6.88 10.23 -5.09
CA PRO A 42 -7.85 9.14 -5.11
C PRO A 42 -7.53 8.05 -6.15
N MET A 43 -6.93 8.44 -7.28
CA MET A 43 -6.49 7.53 -8.34
C MET A 43 -5.30 6.66 -7.91
N ASP A 44 -4.35 7.23 -7.18
CA ASP A 44 -3.20 6.51 -6.64
C ASP A 44 -3.63 5.51 -5.55
N THR A 45 -4.59 5.89 -4.70
CA THR A 45 -5.14 4.99 -3.69
C THR A 45 -5.92 3.83 -4.33
N ASP A 46 -6.73 4.08 -5.37
CA ASP A 46 -7.38 3.02 -6.15
C ASP A 46 -6.37 2.05 -6.80
N PHE A 47 -5.26 2.56 -7.32
CA PHE A 47 -4.17 1.72 -7.82
C PHE A 47 -3.62 0.79 -6.72
N LEU A 48 -3.35 1.32 -5.52
CA LEU A 48 -2.88 0.53 -4.39
C LEU A 48 -3.88 -0.55 -3.97
N PHE A 49 -5.18 -0.22 -3.95
CA PHE A 49 -6.25 -1.17 -3.65
C PHE A 49 -6.24 -2.37 -4.60
N ARG A 50 -6.19 -2.09 -5.91
CA ARG A 50 -6.16 -3.15 -6.94
C ARG A 50 -4.89 -3.98 -6.85
N HIS A 51 -3.75 -3.31 -6.69
CA HIS A 51 -2.45 -3.95 -6.53
C HIS A 51 -2.44 -4.94 -5.36
N LEU A 52 -3.04 -4.57 -4.23
CA LEU A 52 -3.17 -5.45 -3.06
C LEU A 52 -4.24 -6.53 -3.25
N ALA A 53 -5.32 -6.28 -3.98
CA ALA A 53 -6.38 -7.28 -4.22
C ALA A 53 -5.92 -8.40 -5.17
N GLU A 54 -5.10 -8.07 -6.17
CA GLU A 54 -4.52 -9.04 -7.11
C GLU A 54 -3.47 -9.96 -6.45
N ARG A 55 -2.90 -9.52 -5.31
CA ARG A 55 -1.96 -10.31 -4.52
C ARG A 55 -2.74 -11.18 -3.52
N PRO A 56 -2.65 -12.51 -3.60
CA PRO A 56 -3.32 -13.37 -2.63
C PRO A 56 -2.89 -12.99 -1.20
N PRO A 57 -3.80 -13.01 -0.21
CA PRO A 57 -3.39 -12.97 1.20
C PRO A 57 -2.34 -14.04 1.42
N GLY A 58 -1.15 -13.63 1.88
CA GLY A 58 -0.13 -14.58 2.31
C GLY A 58 -0.75 -15.51 3.35
N PRO A 59 -0.26 -16.76 3.48
CA PRO A 59 -0.85 -17.70 4.42
C PRO A 59 -0.86 -17.06 5.81
N ALA A 60 -2.07 -16.76 6.32
CA ALA A 60 -2.26 -16.33 7.70
C ALA A 60 -1.56 -17.39 8.56
N LYS A 61 -0.55 -16.96 9.32
CA LYS A 61 0.28 -17.88 10.11
C LYS A 61 -0.67 -18.54 11.13
N ALA A 62 -0.87 -19.85 10.97
CA ALA A 62 -1.77 -20.70 11.74
C ALA A 62 -1.57 -20.59 13.27
#